data_AF-A0A958A3C1-F1
#
_entry.id   AF-A0A958A3C1-F1
#
_cell.length_a   1.000
_cell.length_b   1.000
_cell.length_c   1.000
_cell.angle_alpha   90.00
_cell.angle_beta   90.00
_cell.angle_gamma   90.00
#
_symmetry.space_group_name_H-M   'P 1'
#
loop_
_entity.id
_entity.type
_entity.pdbx_description
1 polymer ?
#
loop_
_entity_poly.entity_id
_entity_poly.type
_entity_poly.pdbx_seq_one_letter_code
_entity_poly.pdbx_strand_id
1 'polypeptide(L)'
;GLFVTWYLSPTRFVNARVSDMSEEYAQEIVIMAAADYAENEDIDRAKEILTRLEVPNPTQYVSLVAEEMIRTNRGAVDDDIKNVVFLAKALGVSTVSMVAYVSPPTATFTPTDTPTPSPTPTNTRVVDTPTPTVPPQVETTEEAAVDEVEVQEVAAAAVDLPLPTDTPEPAPLPTDPPAPPTETPTPEATPTPESQYDFVIVKERLMTKDENGGCAGNHNIFIDVIDANGNPLKGVQMGDLWNNPGPATGHKGDDRPGRAEYDLYKDGGYYVMVKSDPSAGREVTSEVTDLLSSDDWKIGIPRLIEAGYCPDEGTCNTLWNSGVFGVGNNSLCWGHYSWEVVFQRTW
;
A
#
# COMPACT_ATOMS: atom_id res chain seq x y z
N GLY A 1 -33.53 18.78 -9.67
CA GLY A 1 -33.67 19.65 -10.85
C GLY A 1 -32.32 20.25 -11.14
N LEU A 2 -31.68 19.84 -12.23
CA LEU A 2 -30.21 19.79 -12.34
C LEU A 2 -29.68 20.39 -13.67
N PHE A 3 -30.28 21.47 -14.18
CA PHE A 3 -30.19 21.80 -15.61
C PHE A 3 -29.94 23.28 -16.01
N VAL A 4 -29.49 24.20 -15.14
CA VAL A 4 -29.42 25.64 -15.51
C VAL A 4 -28.10 26.38 -15.23
N THR A 5 -27.20 25.89 -14.37
CA THR A 5 -26.03 26.71 -13.92
C THR A 5 -24.80 26.72 -14.83
N TRP A 6 -24.72 25.91 -15.90
CA TRP A 6 -23.52 25.73 -16.72
C TRP A 6 -23.22 26.83 -17.78
N TYR A 7 -24.01 27.91 -17.85
CA TYR A 7 -23.85 28.93 -18.91
C TYR A 7 -23.05 30.19 -18.52
N LEU A 8 -22.62 30.35 -17.26
CA LEU A 8 -22.14 31.65 -16.75
C LEU A 8 -20.72 31.71 -16.14
N SER A 9 -19.94 30.63 -16.15
CA SER A 9 -18.52 30.72 -15.75
C SER A 9 -17.63 29.67 -16.46
N PRO A 10 -16.74 30.07 -17.38
CA PRO A 10 -15.74 29.18 -17.94
C PRO A 10 -14.56 29.04 -16.97
N THR A 11 -14.53 27.96 -16.18
CA THR A 11 -13.33 27.57 -15.46
C THR A 11 -12.23 27.23 -16.46
N ARG A 12 -11.14 28.00 -16.45
CA ARG A 12 -9.99 27.77 -17.31
C ARG A 12 -9.08 26.76 -16.65
N PHE A 13 -9.20 25.48 -17.04
CA PHE A 13 -8.18 24.48 -16.74
C PHE A 13 -6.87 24.89 -17.45
N VAL A 14 -5.92 25.44 -16.69
CA VAL A 14 -4.59 25.82 -17.20
C VAL A 14 -3.64 24.63 -17.09
N ASN A 15 -3.58 23.84 -18.17
CA ASN A 15 -2.46 22.97 -18.57
C ASN A 15 -1.68 22.27 -17.42
N ALA A 16 -2.25 21.22 -16.84
CA ALA A 16 -1.45 20.02 -16.56
C ALA A 16 -1.45 19.18 -17.84
N ARG A 17 -0.33 18.54 -18.20
CA ARG A 17 -0.29 17.62 -19.34
C ARG A 17 -0.57 16.21 -18.83
N VAL A 18 -1.27 15.41 -19.63
CA VAL A 18 -1.64 14.01 -19.34
C VAL A 18 -0.41 13.08 -19.10
N SER A 19 0.81 13.56 -19.38
CA SER A 19 2.06 12.91 -18.95
C SER A 19 2.28 12.87 -17.44
N ASP A 20 1.53 13.66 -16.68
CA ASP A 20 1.73 13.87 -15.24
C ASP A 20 0.65 13.17 -14.38
N MET A 21 -0.31 12.48 -15.02
CA MET A 21 -1.22 11.54 -14.34
C MET A 21 -0.48 10.23 -14.07
N SER A 22 -0.50 9.75 -12.83
CA SER A 22 0.05 8.43 -12.50
C SER A 22 -0.74 7.32 -13.21
N GLU A 23 -0.03 6.27 -13.62
CA GLU A 23 -0.61 5.09 -14.28
C GLU A 23 -1.72 4.44 -13.42
N GLU A 24 -1.58 4.54 -12.10
CA GLU A 24 -2.56 4.08 -11.10
C GLU A 24 -3.88 4.88 -11.13
N TYR A 25 -3.84 6.21 -11.31
CA TYR A 25 -5.06 7.04 -11.42
C TYR A 25 -5.84 6.74 -12.71
N ALA A 26 -5.14 6.46 -13.81
CA ALA A 26 -5.77 6.04 -15.05
C ALA A 26 -6.38 4.62 -14.93
N GLN A 27 -5.74 3.70 -14.18
CA GLN A 27 -6.32 2.40 -13.84
C GLN A 27 -7.60 2.53 -12.98
N GLU A 28 -7.63 3.41 -11.98
CA GLU A 28 -8.82 3.65 -11.14
C GLU A 28 -10.02 4.16 -11.96
N ILE A 29 -9.83 5.05 -12.94
CA ILE A 29 -10.90 5.52 -13.84
C ILE A 29 -11.50 4.37 -14.66
N VAL A 30 -10.67 3.40 -15.09
CA VAL A 30 -11.15 2.21 -15.82
C VAL A 30 -11.96 1.29 -14.90
N ILE A 31 -11.51 1.05 -13.67
CA ILE A 31 -12.25 0.25 -12.68
C ILE A 31 -13.59 0.92 -12.33
N MET A 32 -13.59 2.24 -12.13
CA MET A 32 -14.82 3.02 -11.90
C MET A 32 -15.81 2.92 -13.07
N ALA A 33 -15.34 3.05 -14.32
CA ALA A 33 -16.18 2.88 -15.50
C ALA A 33 -16.76 1.46 -15.61
N ALA A 34 -15.97 0.46 -15.23
CA ALA A 34 -16.37 -0.94 -15.28
C ALA A 34 -17.41 -1.31 -14.22
N ALA A 35 -17.26 -0.80 -13.00
CA ALA A 35 -18.27 -0.95 -11.94
C ALA A 35 -19.59 -0.26 -12.31
N ASP A 36 -19.53 0.96 -12.87
CA ASP A 36 -20.71 1.69 -13.32
C ASP A 36 -21.44 0.96 -14.47
N TYR A 37 -20.69 0.39 -15.41
CA TYR A 37 -21.22 -0.45 -16.48
C TYR A 37 -21.84 -1.76 -15.95
N ALA A 38 -21.21 -2.42 -14.98
CA ALA A 38 -21.71 -3.67 -14.41
C ALA A 38 -23.04 -3.49 -13.65
N GLU A 39 -23.24 -2.34 -13.00
CA GLU A 39 -24.48 -2.03 -12.27
C GLU A 39 -25.61 -1.54 -13.20
N ASN A 40 -25.29 -0.77 -14.26
CA ASN A 40 -26.30 -0.05 -15.05
C ASN A 40 -26.51 -0.63 -16.48
N GLU A 41 -25.61 -1.50 -16.96
CA GLU A 41 -25.50 -1.98 -18.36
C GLU A 41 -25.41 -0.86 -19.43
N ASP A 42 -25.19 0.40 -19.02
CA ASP A 42 -25.14 1.58 -19.90
C ASP A 42 -23.71 1.84 -20.40
N ILE A 43 -23.45 1.42 -21.64
CA ILE A 43 -22.15 1.56 -22.28
C ILE A 43 -21.81 3.00 -22.68
N ASP A 44 -22.79 3.90 -22.81
CA ASP A 44 -22.55 5.30 -23.18
C ASP A 44 -22.18 6.15 -21.96
N ARG A 45 -22.79 5.86 -20.80
CA ARG A 45 -22.35 6.39 -19.50
C ARG A 45 -20.94 5.94 -19.13
N ALA A 46 -20.61 4.66 -19.37
CA ALA A 46 -19.25 4.16 -19.17
C ALA A 46 -18.21 4.86 -20.08
N LYS A 47 -18.56 5.17 -21.34
CA LYS A 47 -17.70 5.97 -22.24
C LYS A 47 -17.51 7.39 -21.71
N GLU A 48 -18.54 8.03 -21.15
CA GLU A 48 -18.44 9.36 -20.53
C GLU A 48 -17.49 9.36 -19.32
N ILE A 49 -17.49 8.30 -18.50
CA ILE A 49 -16.48 8.13 -17.44
C ILE A 49 -15.07 8.03 -18.05
N LEU A 50 -14.90 7.23 -19.09
CA LEU A 50 -13.61 7.01 -19.75
C LEU A 50 -13.05 8.24 -20.50
N THR A 51 -13.84 9.28 -20.80
CA THR A 51 -13.28 10.52 -21.38
C THR A 51 -12.31 11.21 -20.43
N ARG A 52 -12.44 10.99 -19.11
CA ARG A 52 -11.55 11.51 -18.07
C ARG A 52 -10.12 10.95 -18.14
N LEU A 53 -9.88 9.88 -18.89
CA LEU A 53 -8.53 9.36 -19.13
C LEU A 53 -7.67 10.29 -20.00
N GLU A 54 -8.31 11.11 -20.84
CA GLU A 54 -7.67 11.96 -21.87
C GLU A 54 -6.68 11.22 -22.82
N VAL A 55 -6.69 9.89 -22.83
CA VAL A 55 -5.83 9.06 -23.69
C VAL A 55 -6.32 9.04 -25.14
N PRO A 56 -5.43 8.92 -26.15
CA PRO A 56 -5.81 8.89 -27.57
C PRO A 56 -6.73 7.72 -27.98
N ASN A 57 -6.80 6.65 -27.18
CA ASN A 57 -7.66 5.50 -27.45
C ASN A 57 -8.11 4.83 -26.12
N PRO A 58 -9.17 5.34 -25.47
CA PRO A 58 -9.61 4.83 -24.17
C PRO A 58 -10.05 3.37 -24.24
N THR A 59 -10.63 2.93 -25.36
CA THR A 59 -11.03 1.54 -25.58
C THR A 59 -9.83 0.58 -25.57
N GLN A 60 -8.73 0.92 -26.24
CA GLN A 60 -7.51 0.10 -26.16
C GLN A 60 -6.86 0.16 -24.77
N TYR A 61 -6.95 1.30 -24.07
CA TYR A 61 -6.45 1.42 -22.70
C TYR A 61 -7.23 0.54 -21.71
N VAL A 62 -8.56 0.49 -21.80
CA VAL A 62 -9.40 -0.46 -21.04
C VAL A 62 -8.98 -1.91 -21.31
N SER A 63 -8.64 -2.23 -22.57
CA SER A 63 -8.15 -3.57 -22.92
C SER A 63 -6.81 -3.89 -22.23
N LEU A 64 -5.89 -2.93 -22.20
CA LEU A 64 -4.59 -3.09 -21.54
C LEU A 64 -4.74 -3.27 -20.03
N VAL A 65 -5.60 -2.48 -19.38
CA VAL A 65 -5.91 -2.60 -17.95
C VAL A 65 -6.54 -3.95 -17.61
N ALA A 66 -7.46 -4.48 -18.43
CA ALA A 66 -8.02 -5.81 -18.22
C ALA A 66 -6.95 -6.92 -18.36
N GLU A 67 -6.06 -6.87 -19.35
CA GLU A 67 -4.97 -7.85 -19.45
C GLU A 67 -4.01 -7.77 -18.27
N GLU A 68 -3.71 -6.56 -17.79
CA GLU A 68 -2.89 -6.34 -16.61
C GLU A 68 -3.55 -6.89 -15.33
N MET A 69 -4.83 -6.62 -15.11
CA MET A 69 -5.55 -7.12 -13.94
C MET A 69 -5.63 -8.66 -13.94
N ILE A 70 -5.87 -9.29 -15.11
CA ILE A 70 -5.81 -10.75 -15.26
C ILE A 70 -4.39 -11.29 -14.95
N ARG A 71 -3.34 -10.61 -15.42
CA ARG A 71 -1.94 -11.04 -15.22
C ARG A 71 -1.46 -10.86 -13.79
N THR A 72 -1.88 -9.78 -13.12
CA THR A 72 -1.43 -9.42 -11.77
C THR A 72 -2.35 -9.92 -10.66
N ASN A 73 -3.56 -10.37 -11.02
CA ASN A 73 -4.63 -10.73 -10.08
C ASN A 73 -5.02 -9.55 -9.15
N ARG A 74 -4.84 -8.29 -9.60
CA ARG A 74 -5.33 -7.08 -8.92
C ARG A 74 -6.85 -6.95 -9.09
N GLY A 75 -7.55 -6.82 -7.96
CA GLY A 75 -9.01 -6.59 -7.89
C GLY A 75 -9.58 -7.13 -6.57
N ALA A 76 -10.65 -6.52 -6.08
CA ALA A 76 -11.35 -6.99 -4.89
C ALA A 76 -12.18 -8.25 -5.23
N VAL A 77 -11.54 -9.42 -5.08
CA VAL A 77 -12.18 -10.75 -5.14
C VAL A 77 -12.86 -11.05 -6.49
N ASP A 78 -12.06 -11.18 -7.56
CA ASP A 78 -12.44 -11.58 -8.93
C ASP A 78 -13.46 -10.71 -9.70
N ASP A 79 -14.33 -9.97 -9.02
CA ASP A 79 -15.46 -9.27 -9.66
C ASP A 79 -15.03 -7.99 -10.40
N ASP A 80 -14.06 -7.23 -9.89
CA ASP A 80 -13.48 -6.10 -10.64
C ASP A 80 -12.87 -6.54 -11.97
N ILE A 81 -12.15 -7.67 -11.97
CA ILE A 81 -11.52 -8.21 -13.18
C ILE A 81 -12.59 -8.62 -14.19
N LYS A 82 -13.66 -9.30 -13.74
CA LYS A 82 -14.83 -9.62 -14.59
C LYS A 82 -15.48 -8.35 -15.14
N ASN A 83 -15.70 -7.33 -14.30
CA ASN A 83 -16.34 -6.07 -14.69
C ASN A 83 -15.53 -5.34 -15.77
N VAL A 84 -14.20 -5.21 -15.61
CA VAL A 84 -13.36 -4.55 -16.62
C VAL A 84 -13.30 -5.40 -17.91
N VAL A 85 -13.28 -6.73 -17.82
CA VAL A 85 -13.38 -7.62 -19.00
C VAL A 85 -14.74 -7.49 -19.71
N PHE A 86 -15.84 -7.37 -18.97
CA PHE A 86 -17.17 -7.16 -19.54
C PHE A 86 -17.30 -5.78 -20.19
N LEU A 87 -16.74 -4.73 -19.58
CA LEU A 87 -16.66 -3.40 -20.19
C LEU A 87 -15.81 -3.42 -21.47
N ALA A 88 -14.62 -4.03 -21.45
CA ALA A 88 -13.76 -4.19 -22.63
C ALA A 88 -14.55 -4.84 -23.78
N LYS A 89 -15.22 -5.96 -23.49
CA LYS A 89 -16.07 -6.69 -24.44
C LYS A 89 -17.21 -5.84 -24.99
N ALA A 90 -17.87 -5.04 -24.14
CA ALA A 90 -18.95 -4.14 -24.53
C ALA A 90 -18.47 -2.96 -25.40
N LEU A 91 -17.24 -2.49 -25.18
CA LEU A 91 -16.56 -1.52 -26.05
C LEU A 91 -16.04 -2.14 -27.36
N GLY A 92 -16.22 -3.45 -27.58
CA GLY A 92 -15.84 -4.15 -28.81
C GLY A 92 -14.37 -4.60 -28.86
N VAL A 93 -13.66 -4.62 -27.73
CA VAL A 93 -12.29 -5.13 -27.62
C VAL A 93 -12.22 -6.35 -26.71
N SER A 94 -11.44 -7.34 -27.11
CA SER A 94 -11.25 -8.56 -26.31
C SER A 94 -9.98 -9.27 -26.76
N THR A 95 -9.27 -9.88 -25.80
CA THR A 95 -8.05 -10.65 -26.06
C THR A 95 -8.22 -12.10 -25.63
N VAL A 96 -7.28 -12.97 -26.02
CA VAL A 96 -7.31 -14.39 -25.66
C VAL A 96 -7.31 -14.59 -24.14
N SER A 97 -6.55 -13.78 -23.42
CA SER A 97 -6.47 -13.75 -21.95
C SER A 97 -7.85 -13.48 -21.31
N MET A 98 -8.57 -12.49 -21.84
CA MET A 98 -9.92 -12.13 -21.36
C MET A 98 -10.94 -13.22 -21.62
N VAL A 99 -10.93 -13.79 -22.83
CA VAL A 99 -11.84 -14.88 -23.21
C VAL A 99 -11.58 -16.12 -22.32
N ALA A 100 -10.33 -16.42 -22.01
CA ALA A 100 -9.98 -17.49 -21.08
C ALA A 100 -10.46 -17.21 -19.65
N TYR A 101 -10.30 -15.98 -19.15
CA TYR A 101 -10.68 -15.60 -17.78
C TYR A 101 -12.19 -15.68 -17.51
N VAL A 102 -13.04 -15.27 -18.46
CA VAL A 102 -14.51 -15.36 -18.32
C VAL A 102 -15.11 -16.66 -18.86
N SER A 103 -14.29 -17.63 -19.26
CA SER A 103 -14.78 -18.96 -19.64
C SER A 103 -15.03 -19.80 -18.38
N PRO A 104 -16.20 -20.44 -18.22
CA PRO A 104 -16.40 -21.38 -17.12
C PRO A 104 -15.38 -22.53 -17.25
N PRO A 105 -14.88 -23.09 -16.12
CA PRO A 105 -13.99 -24.24 -16.17
C PRO A 105 -14.67 -25.36 -16.94
N THR A 106 -14.06 -25.76 -18.08
CA THR A 106 -14.57 -26.89 -18.86
C THR A 106 -14.62 -28.10 -17.94
N ALA A 107 -15.82 -28.66 -17.76
CA ALA A 107 -16.05 -29.75 -16.82
C ALA A 107 -15.02 -30.85 -17.06
N THR A 108 -14.15 -31.09 -16.08
CA THR A 108 -13.13 -32.14 -16.14
C THR A 108 -13.83 -33.44 -16.50
N PHE A 109 -13.52 -33.98 -17.67
CA PHE A 109 -14.05 -35.27 -18.09
C PHE A 109 -13.76 -36.28 -16.98
N THR A 110 -14.81 -36.73 -16.30
CA THR A 110 -14.69 -37.83 -15.34
C THR A 110 -14.07 -38.99 -16.11
N PRO A 111 -12.91 -39.54 -15.68
CA PRO A 111 -12.30 -40.64 -16.39
C PRO A 111 -13.32 -41.78 -16.44
N THR A 112 -13.79 -42.08 -17.65
CA THR A 112 -14.67 -43.24 -17.86
C THR A 112 -13.90 -44.46 -17.40
N ASP A 113 -14.52 -45.27 -16.52
CA ASP A 113 -13.90 -46.48 -15.98
C ASP A 113 -13.27 -47.28 -17.11
N THR A 114 -11.94 -47.43 -17.05
CA THR A 114 -11.22 -48.26 -18.02
C THR A 114 -11.75 -49.68 -17.87
N PRO A 115 -12.34 -50.29 -18.91
CA PRO A 115 -12.90 -51.63 -18.78
C PRO A 115 -11.79 -52.59 -18.35
N THR A 116 -11.99 -53.24 -17.20
CA THR A 116 -11.04 -54.19 -16.61
C THR A 116 -10.58 -55.19 -17.67
N PRO A 117 -9.27 -55.32 -17.94
CA PRO A 117 -8.79 -56.29 -18.91
C PRO A 117 -9.17 -57.69 -18.44
N SER A 118 -9.94 -58.40 -19.27
CA SER A 118 -10.36 -59.77 -18.99
C SER A 118 -9.12 -60.68 -18.85
N PRO A 119 -9.01 -61.50 -17.80
CA PRO A 119 -7.83 -62.32 -17.58
C PRO A 119 -7.70 -63.37 -18.70
N THR A 120 -6.63 -63.27 -19.48
CA THR A 120 -6.26 -64.30 -20.46
C THR A 120 -5.81 -65.56 -19.72
N PRO A 121 -6.38 -66.75 -19.98
CA PRO A 121 -5.96 -67.98 -19.33
C PRO A 121 -4.62 -68.46 -19.88
N THR A 122 -3.53 -68.16 -19.18
CA THR A 122 -2.18 -68.66 -19.50
C THR A 122 -1.93 -70.00 -18.81
N ASN A 123 -1.56 -71.02 -19.61
CA ASN A 123 -1.31 -72.38 -19.12
C ASN A 123 -0.11 -72.46 -18.16
N THR A 124 -0.32 -73.11 -17.03
CA THR A 124 0.73 -73.50 -16.08
C THR A 124 1.68 -74.53 -16.69
N ARG A 125 3.00 -74.34 -16.51
CA ARG A 125 3.97 -75.44 -16.53
C ARG A 125 4.82 -75.40 -15.27
N VAL A 126 4.64 -76.40 -14.41
CA VAL A 126 5.47 -76.66 -13.23
C VAL A 126 6.74 -77.41 -13.66
N VAL A 127 7.91 -76.97 -13.20
CA VAL A 127 9.17 -77.73 -13.13
C VAL A 127 9.91 -77.31 -11.85
N ASP A 128 10.63 -78.24 -11.25
CA ASP A 128 10.88 -78.31 -9.80
C ASP A 128 12.04 -77.47 -9.20
N THR A 129 11.89 -77.24 -7.90
CA THR A 129 12.86 -76.70 -6.93
C THR A 129 14.05 -77.66 -6.70
N PRO A 130 15.25 -77.13 -6.39
CA PRO A 130 15.86 -77.51 -5.10
C PRO A 130 16.35 -76.31 -4.25
N THR A 131 16.67 -76.63 -2.99
CA THR A 131 16.63 -75.74 -1.81
C THR A 131 18.01 -75.08 -1.47
N PRO A 132 18.28 -74.44 -0.30
CA PRO A 132 19.01 -73.17 -0.24
C PRO A 132 20.48 -73.30 0.23
N THR A 133 21.22 -72.19 0.33
CA THR A 133 22.53 -72.13 1.02
C THR A 133 22.75 -70.75 1.66
N VAL A 134 23.22 -70.76 2.91
CA VAL A 134 23.50 -69.64 3.85
C VAL A 134 24.53 -70.16 4.87
N PRO A 135 25.42 -69.36 5.51
CA PRO A 135 26.19 -68.18 5.11
C PRO A 135 27.72 -68.51 5.12
N PRO A 136 28.65 -67.56 5.36
CA PRO A 136 29.09 -67.35 6.75
C PRO A 136 29.23 -65.87 7.20
N GLN A 137 29.43 -65.70 8.51
CA GLN A 137 29.43 -64.45 9.30
C GLN A 137 30.82 -64.24 9.92
N VAL A 138 31.45 -63.07 9.69
CA VAL A 138 32.72 -62.56 10.28
C VAL A 138 32.72 -61.03 10.08
N GLU A 139 33.03 -60.11 11.00
CA GLU A 139 32.98 -60.06 12.48
C GLU A 139 32.94 -58.57 12.94
N THR A 140 33.02 -58.27 14.25
CA THR A 140 32.90 -56.92 14.85
C THR A 140 34.24 -56.27 15.20
N THR A 141 34.40 -54.95 15.02
CA THR A 141 35.26 -53.99 15.79
C THR A 141 34.82 -52.58 15.34
N GLU A 142 34.12 -51.76 16.12
CA GLU A 142 34.52 -50.99 17.33
C GLU A 142 35.46 -49.79 17.07
N GLU A 143 35.16 -48.72 17.81
CA GLU A 143 35.98 -47.55 18.16
C GLU A 143 35.77 -46.22 17.42
N ALA A 144 35.98 -45.15 18.20
CA ALA A 144 35.48 -43.80 18.05
C ALA A 144 36.32 -42.91 17.12
N ALA A 145 35.71 -41.81 16.66
CA ALA A 145 36.10 -40.47 17.11
C ALA A 145 35.01 -39.44 16.77
N VAL A 146 34.82 -38.47 17.66
CA VAL A 146 34.16 -37.19 17.32
C VAL A 146 35.24 -36.33 16.67
N ASP A 147 34.94 -35.67 15.55
CA ASP A 147 35.82 -34.60 15.08
C ASP A 147 35.00 -33.45 14.48
N GLU A 148 35.45 -32.24 14.79
CA GLU A 148 34.71 -30.98 14.67
C GLU A 148 35.44 -30.11 13.64
N VAL A 149 34.91 -30.01 12.42
CA VAL A 149 35.64 -29.36 11.32
C VAL A 149 35.47 -27.83 11.38
N GLU A 150 36.51 -27.26 11.99
CA GLU A 150 36.98 -25.87 12.04
C GLU A 150 36.67 -25.01 10.80
N VAL A 151 36.31 -23.74 11.05
CA VAL A 151 36.04 -22.73 10.01
C VAL A 151 37.34 -22.10 9.52
N GLN A 152 37.57 -22.12 8.21
CA GLN A 152 38.83 -21.68 7.62
C GLN A 152 38.91 -20.14 7.50
N GLU A 153 39.81 -19.53 8.26
CA GLU A 153 40.08 -18.08 8.25
C GLU A 153 40.82 -17.65 6.96
N VAL A 154 40.35 -16.58 6.31
CA VAL A 154 40.97 -16.02 5.09
C VAL A 154 42.02 -14.96 5.43
N ALA A 155 43.29 -15.29 5.18
CA ALA A 155 44.42 -14.41 5.45
C ALA A 155 44.42 -13.13 4.59
N ALA A 156 44.42 -11.97 5.25
CA ALA A 156 44.73 -10.68 4.64
C ALA A 156 46.17 -10.28 4.95
N ALA A 157 46.97 -9.98 3.92
CA ALA A 157 48.38 -9.63 4.07
C ALA A 157 48.56 -8.22 4.67
N ALA A 158 49.26 -8.12 5.79
CA ALA A 158 49.65 -6.84 6.37
C ALA A 158 50.84 -6.22 5.61
N VAL A 159 50.73 -4.93 5.27
CA VAL A 159 51.82 -4.13 4.73
C VAL A 159 52.50 -3.39 5.88
N ASP A 160 53.81 -3.59 6.01
CA ASP A 160 54.64 -2.98 7.05
C ASP A 160 54.77 -1.46 6.86
N LEU A 161 54.43 -0.69 7.89
CA LEU A 161 54.52 0.78 7.93
C LEU A 161 55.28 1.19 9.21
N PRO A 162 56.31 2.07 9.10
CA PRO A 162 57.19 2.35 10.23
C PRO A 162 56.51 3.14 11.34
N LEU A 163 56.81 2.76 12.59
CA LEU A 163 56.34 3.45 13.80
C LEU A 163 56.78 4.93 13.84
N PRO A 164 55.87 5.88 14.18
CA PRO A 164 56.27 7.22 14.56
C PRO A 164 57.01 7.21 15.91
N THR A 165 57.96 8.14 16.07
CA THR A 165 58.77 8.28 17.28
C THR A 165 58.06 9.16 18.32
N ASP A 166 57.94 8.67 19.56
CA ASP A 166 57.41 9.45 20.68
C ASP A 166 58.21 10.74 20.90
N THR A 167 57.53 11.87 20.76
CA THR A 167 58.02 13.19 21.14
C THR A 167 57.25 13.63 22.39
N PRO A 168 57.91 13.99 23.51
CA PRO A 168 57.20 14.33 24.74
C PRO A 168 56.40 15.63 24.59
N GLU A 169 55.12 15.55 24.95
CA GLU A 169 54.17 16.66 24.93
C GLU A 169 54.50 17.71 26.01
N PRO A 170 54.54 19.02 25.67
CA PRO A 170 54.77 20.07 26.66
C PRO A 170 53.52 20.30 27.53
N ALA A 171 53.71 20.38 28.84
CA ALA A 171 52.62 20.55 29.80
C ALA A 171 51.79 21.84 29.55
N PRO A 172 50.45 21.78 29.65
CA PRO A 172 49.59 22.94 29.41
C PRO A 172 49.76 24.02 30.50
N LEU A 173 49.76 25.29 30.08
CA LEU A 173 49.66 26.43 30.99
C LEU A 173 48.25 26.51 31.62
N PRO A 174 48.11 27.07 32.84
CA PRO A 174 46.81 27.31 33.44
C PRO A 174 46.02 28.33 32.60
N THR A 175 44.80 27.95 32.21
CA THR A 175 43.86 28.79 31.48
C THR A 175 43.05 29.66 32.44
N ASP A 176 42.88 30.95 32.13
CA ASP A 176 42.03 31.85 32.91
C ASP A 176 40.54 31.42 32.88
N PRO A 177 39.75 31.76 33.92
CA PRO A 177 38.33 31.41 33.97
C PRO A 177 37.52 32.04 32.83
N PRO A 178 36.54 31.33 32.24
CA PRO A 178 35.72 31.89 31.17
C PRO A 178 34.86 33.05 31.67
N ALA A 179 34.73 34.09 30.83
CA ALA A 179 33.84 35.22 31.09
C ALA A 179 32.36 34.77 31.14
N PRO A 180 31.49 35.45 31.92
CA PRO A 180 30.08 35.11 31.98
C PRO A 180 29.42 35.27 30.59
N PRO A 181 28.42 34.44 30.25
CA PRO A 181 27.75 34.51 28.97
C PRO A 181 27.07 35.86 28.78
N THR A 182 27.29 36.48 27.63
CA THR A 182 26.53 37.66 27.21
C THR A 182 25.14 37.23 26.81
N GLU A 183 24.10 37.86 27.36
CA GLU A 183 22.71 37.54 27.00
C GLU A 183 22.50 37.80 25.51
N THR A 184 22.21 36.72 24.77
CA THR A 184 21.85 36.81 23.36
C THR A 184 20.38 37.25 23.28
N PRO A 185 20.05 38.30 22.51
CA PRO A 185 18.66 38.76 22.43
C PRO A 185 17.78 37.64 21.85
N THR A 186 16.69 37.34 22.55
CA THR A 186 15.65 36.42 22.08
C THR A 186 15.16 36.88 20.70
N PRO A 187 15.09 36.00 19.68
CA PRO A 187 14.58 36.37 18.37
C PRO A 187 13.14 36.86 18.49
N GLU A 188 12.87 38.03 17.91
CA GLU A 188 11.54 38.60 17.83
C GLU A 188 10.64 37.70 16.97
N ALA A 189 9.45 37.38 17.47
CA ALA A 189 8.54 36.46 16.79
C ALA A 189 8.12 37.06 15.44
N THR A 190 8.60 36.46 14.35
CA THR A 190 8.12 36.79 13.01
C THR A 190 6.63 36.44 12.94
N PRO A 191 5.75 37.36 12.50
CA PRO A 191 4.33 37.05 12.41
C PRO A 191 4.12 35.88 11.45
N THR A 192 3.48 34.82 11.94
CA THR A 192 3.07 33.69 11.12
C THR A 192 2.19 34.22 9.97
N PRO A 193 2.48 33.91 8.70
CA PRO A 193 1.64 34.35 7.60
C PRO A 193 0.21 33.83 7.80
N GLU A 194 -0.78 34.72 7.58
CA GLU A 194 -2.19 34.32 7.60
C GLU A 194 -2.41 33.22 6.55
N SER A 195 -2.96 32.08 6.98
CA SER A 195 -3.26 30.99 6.05
C SER A 195 -4.36 31.42 5.08
N GLN A 196 -4.22 31.00 3.82
CA GLN A 196 -5.28 31.16 2.81
C GLN A 196 -6.47 30.21 3.03
N TYR A 197 -6.39 29.30 4.00
CA TYR A 197 -7.41 28.29 4.31
C TYR A 197 -8.05 28.53 5.68
N ASP A 198 -9.36 28.25 5.78
CA ASP A 198 -10.09 28.29 7.05
C ASP A 198 -9.71 27.13 7.99
N PHE A 199 -9.31 26.00 7.41
CA PHE A 199 -8.80 24.82 8.12
C PHE A 199 -7.44 24.43 7.55
N VAL A 200 -6.44 24.31 8.44
CA VAL A 200 -5.07 23.88 8.12
C VAL A 200 -4.73 22.59 8.85
N ILE A 201 -3.85 21.78 8.25
CA ILE A 201 -3.38 20.53 8.82
C ILE A 201 -2.20 20.86 9.74
N VAL A 202 -2.43 20.76 11.04
CA VAL A 202 -1.38 20.99 12.07
C VAL A 202 -0.71 19.69 12.52
N LYS A 203 -1.25 18.55 12.08
CA LYS A 203 -0.67 17.21 12.26
C LYS A 203 -1.19 16.30 11.16
N GLU A 204 -0.28 15.61 10.48
CA GLU A 204 -0.58 14.42 9.69
C GLU A 204 0.55 13.42 9.94
N ARG A 205 0.21 12.19 10.31
CA ARG A 205 1.20 11.11 10.44
C ARG A 205 0.59 9.73 10.27
N LEU A 206 1.44 8.79 9.89
CA LEU A 206 1.19 7.37 10.14
C LEU A 206 1.32 7.12 11.65
N MET A 207 0.37 6.41 12.26
CA MET A 207 0.48 5.97 13.65
C MET A 207 1.60 4.94 13.79
N THR A 208 2.34 4.97 14.89
CA THR A 208 3.40 3.97 15.11
C THR A 208 2.80 2.56 15.18
N LYS A 209 3.60 1.56 14.82
CA LYS A 209 3.21 0.15 14.88
C LYS A 209 2.61 -0.23 16.24
N ASP A 210 3.19 0.24 17.34
CA ASP A 210 2.73 -0.07 18.69
C ASP A 210 1.41 0.65 19.03
N GLU A 211 1.27 1.93 18.67
CA GLU A 211 0.00 2.67 18.82
C GLU A 211 -1.14 2.06 18.00
N ASN A 212 -0.84 1.45 16.85
CA ASN A 212 -1.84 0.78 16.02
C ASN A 212 -2.31 -0.58 16.59
N GLY A 213 -1.57 -1.17 17.54
CA GLY A 213 -1.80 -2.54 18.02
C GLY A 213 -1.01 -3.61 17.26
N GLY A 214 0.08 -3.24 16.59
CA GLY A 214 0.92 -4.13 15.78
C GLY A 214 0.36 -4.41 14.40
N CYS A 215 0.84 -5.48 13.75
CA CYS A 215 0.38 -5.90 12.42
C CYS A 215 -0.98 -6.63 12.40
N ALA A 216 -1.61 -6.82 13.55
CA ALA A 216 -3.01 -7.23 13.66
C ALA A 216 -3.89 -6.08 14.17
N GLY A 217 -3.36 -4.85 14.08
CA GLY A 217 -3.92 -3.64 14.63
C GLY A 217 -5.08 -3.05 13.82
N ASN A 218 -5.40 -1.80 14.14
CA ASN A 218 -6.45 -1.06 13.44
C ASN A 218 -6.08 -0.77 11.97
N HIS A 219 -7.10 -0.36 11.22
CA HIS A 219 -6.98 0.10 9.85
C HIS A 219 -7.86 1.34 9.66
N ASN A 220 -7.50 2.44 10.30
CA ASN A 220 -8.40 3.59 10.43
C ASN A 220 -7.70 4.93 10.18
N ILE A 221 -8.40 5.86 9.55
CA ILE A 221 -7.98 7.26 9.53
C ILE A 221 -8.71 7.97 10.67
N PHE A 222 -7.94 8.36 11.68
CA PHE A 222 -8.41 9.13 12.82
C PHE A 222 -8.19 10.62 12.56
N ILE A 223 -9.27 11.41 12.59
CA ILE A 223 -9.21 12.85 12.33
C ILE A 223 -9.80 13.58 13.53
N ASP A 224 -9.05 14.52 14.09
CA ASP A 224 -9.60 15.52 15.00
C ASP A 224 -9.73 16.87 14.28
N VAL A 225 -10.85 17.56 14.51
CA VAL A 225 -11.02 18.95 14.08
C VAL A 225 -11.15 19.83 15.32
N ILE A 226 -10.33 20.87 15.39
CA ILE A 226 -10.24 21.82 16.51
C ILE A 226 -10.42 23.27 16.04
N ASP A 227 -10.92 24.13 16.94
CA ASP A 227 -10.97 25.57 16.72
C ASP A 227 -9.59 26.24 16.86
N ALA A 228 -9.50 27.55 16.61
CA ALA A 228 -8.25 28.30 16.75
C ALA A 228 -7.64 28.26 18.18
N ASN A 229 -8.43 27.91 19.20
CA ASN A 229 -8.01 27.79 20.59
C ASN A 229 -7.69 26.34 21.02
N GLY A 230 -7.85 25.36 20.11
CA GLY A 230 -7.66 23.93 20.39
C GLY A 230 -8.87 23.18 20.93
N ASN A 231 -10.07 23.79 20.95
CA ASN A 231 -11.30 23.10 21.38
C ASN A 231 -11.85 22.21 20.26
N PRO A 232 -12.35 21.00 20.54
CA PRO A 232 -12.91 20.10 19.52
C PRO A 232 -14.21 20.63 18.90
N LEU A 233 -14.28 20.65 17.56
CA LEU A 233 -15.44 21.12 16.80
C LEU A 233 -16.35 19.97 16.36
N LYS A 234 -17.60 19.93 16.83
CA LYS A 234 -18.59 18.89 16.50
C LYS A 234 -19.43 19.22 15.27
N GLY A 235 -19.73 18.21 14.47
CA GLY A 235 -20.58 18.32 13.28
C GLY A 235 -19.89 18.92 12.06
N VAL A 236 -18.57 19.09 12.11
CA VAL A 236 -17.76 19.44 10.93
C VAL A 236 -17.78 18.25 9.97
N GLN A 237 -18.14 18.50 8.72
CA GLN A 237 -18.30 17.49 7.69
C GLN A 237 -16.98 17.29 6.96
N MET A 238 -16.42 16.09 6.98
CA MET A 238 -15.26 15.73 6.15
C MET A 238 -15.70 15.42 4.71
N GLY A 239 -14.76 15.47 3.77
CA GLY A 239 -14.96 15.04 2.38
C GLY A 239 -13.63 14.75 1.69
N ASP A 240 -13.70 14.34 0.43
CA ASP A 240 -12.55 14.04 -0.42
C ASP A 240 -12.37 15.06 -1.57
N LEU A 241 -11.30 14.88 -2.36
CA LEU A 241 -11.00 15.68 -3.56
C LEU A 241 -12.10 15.65 -4.64
N TRP A 242 -12.95 14.63 -4.63
CA TRP A 242 -14.06 14.45 -5.58
C TRP A 242 -15.39 14.98 -5.03
N ASN A 243 -15.35 15.67 -3.89
CA ASN A 243 -16.50 16.25 -3.21
C ASN A 243 -17.52 15.20 -2.72
N ASN A 244 -17.12 13.96 -2.50
CA ASN A 244 -17.93 12.98 -1.79
C ASN A 244 -18.03 13.37 -0.30
N PRO A 245 -19.17 13.17 0.36
CA PRO A 245 -19.30 13.38 1.80
C PRO A 245 -18.66 12.22 2.59
N GLY A 246 -17.79 12.54 3.53
CA GLY A 246 -17.25 11.59 4.52
C GLY A 246 -18.12 11.50 5.79
N PRO A 247 -17.58 10.98 6.91
CA PRO A 247 -18.17 11.12 8.23
C PRO A 247 -18.07 12.58 8.73
N ALA A 248 -18.97 12.93 9.65
CA ALA A 248 -18.88 14.20 10.40
C ALA A 248 -18.20 13.99 11.77
N THR A 249 -17.64 15.05 12.34
CA THR A 249 -17.03 14.98 13.68
C THR A 249 -18.08 14.72 14.77
N GLY A 250 -17.74 13.83 15.71
CA GLY A 250 -18.63 13.36 16.77
C GLY A 250 -19.64 12.29 16.33
N HIS A 251 -19.51 11.71 15.12
CA HIS A 251 -20.43 10.67 14.62
C HIS A 251 -20.31 9.32 15.37
N LYS A 252 -19.22 9.08 16.12
CA LYS A 252 -19.06 7.88 16.99
C LYS A 252 -19.58 8.09 18.43
N GLY A 253 -19.83 9.32 18.86
CA GLY A 253 -20.22 9.62 20.25
C GLY A 253 -19.93 11.05 20.71
N ASP A 254 -20.39 11.37 21.92
CA ASP A 254 -20.18 12.66 22.60
C ASP A 254 -18.88 12.71 23.42
N ASP A 255 -18.18 11.58 23.61
CA ASP A 255 -16.89 11.47 24.30
C ASP A 255 -15.76 12.15 23.52
N ARG A 256 -15.83 12.10 22.18
CA ARG A 256 -14.86 12.70 21.26
C ARG A 256 -15.59 13.56 20.21
N PRO A 257 -16.12 14.74 20.61
CA PRO A 257 -16.98 15.56 19.75
C PRO A 257 -16.27 16.09 18.50
N GLY A 258 -14.95 16.27 18.54
CA GLY A 258 -14.13 16.72 17.41
C GLY A 258 -13.65 15.59 16.48
N ARG A 259 -13.97 14.32 16.79
CA ARG A 259 -13.39 13.15 16.10
C ARG A 259 -14.24 12.68 14.93
N ALA A 260 -13.63 12.57 13.76
CA ALA A 260 -14.12 11.79 12.63
C ALA A 260 -13.19 10.59 12.39
N GLU A 261 -13.72 9.48 11.89
CA GLU A 261 -13.01 8.21 11.77
C GLU A 261 -13.48 7.54 10.47
N TYR A 262 -12.54 7.21 9.59
CA TYR A 262 -12.80 6.38 8.41
C TYR A 262 -12.29 4.96 8.68
N ASP A 263 -12.99 3.97 8.15
CA ASP A 263 -12.45 2.61 7.99
C ASP A 263 -11.61 2.58 6.71
N LEU A 264 -10.32 2.26 6.86
CA LEU A 264 -9.35 2.23 5.77
C LEU A 264 -9.27 0.79 5.24
N TYR A 265 -10.09 0.50 4.24
CA TYR A 265 -10.11 -0.82 3.61
C TYR A 265 -8.80 -1.14 2.89
N LYS A 266 -8.57 -2.44 2.64
CA LYS A 266 -7.44 -2.97 1.87
C LYS A 266 -7.45 -2.43 0.44
N ASP A 267 -6.28 -2.22 -0.16
CA ASP A 267 -6.10 -1.67 -1.51
C ASP A 267 -6.71 -0.25 -1.66
N GLY A 268 -6.78 0.48 -0.54
CA GLY A 268 -7.51 1.74 -0.39
C GLY A 268 -6.63 2.91 0.02
N GLY A 269 -7.12 4.13 -0.23
CA GLY A 269 -6.50 5.34 0.25
C GLY A 269 -7.42 6.55 0.11
N TYR A 270 -7.22 7.54 0.98
CA TYR A 270 -8.04 8.75 1.00
C TYR A 270 -7.18 10.01 0.98
N TYR A 271 -7.61 10.98 0.18
CA TYR A 271 -7.28 12.39 0.37
C TYR A 271 -8.46 13.02 1.13
N VAL A 272 -8.22 13.61 2.29
CA VAL A 272 -9.29 14.11 3.17
C VAL A 272 -9.15 15.62 3.38
N MET A 273 -10.29 16.32 3.44
CA MET A 273 -10.38 17.75 3.73
C MET A 273 -11.65 18.07 4.53
N VAL A 274 -11.68 19.22 5.20
CA VAL A 274 -12.92 19.78 5.77
C VAL A 274 -13.79 20.32 4.63
N LYS A 275 -14.97 19.73 4.45
CA LYS A 275 -15.93 20.09 3.40
C LYS A 275 -16.93 21.16 3.83
N SER A 276 -17.38 21.13 5.09
CA SER A 276 -18.24 22.20 5.63
C SER A 276 -18.25 22.23 7.15
N ASP A 277 -18.29 23.44 7.71
CA ASP A 277 -18.46 23.68 9.14
C ASP A 277 -19.80 24.38 9.41
N PRO A 278 -20.76 23.73 10.12
CA PRO A 278 -22.08 24.32 10.36
C PRO A 278 -22.04 25.54 11.29
N SER A 279 -20.96 25.74 12.06
CA SER A 279 -20.77 26.91 12.91
C SER A 279 -20.25 28.13 12.16
N ALA A 280 -19.72 27.96 10.95
CA ALA A 280 -19.09 29.04 10.19
C ALA A 280 -20.09 30.04 9.58
N GLY A 281 -21.33 29.60 9.31
CA GLY A 281 -22.36 30.44 8.66
C GLY A 281 -22.07 30.79 7.19
N ARG A 282 -21.00 30.23 6.61
CA ARG A 282 -20.55 30.40 5.21
C ARG A 282 -19.86 29.13 4.73
N GLU A 283 -19.57 29.07 3.42
CA GLU A 283 -18.63 28.09 2.89
C GLU A 283 -17.23 28.30 3.49
N VAL A 284 -16.50 27.20 3.66
CA VAL A 284 -15.16 27.16 4.25
C VAL A 284 -14.17 26.51 3.28
N THR A 285 -12.92 26.86 3.45
CA THR A 285 -11.77 26.35 2.70
C THR A 285 -10.90 25.49 3.59
N SER A 286 -10.25 24.47 3.02
CA SER A 286 -9.45 23.51 3.78
C SER A 286 -8.21 23.14 2.99
N GLU A 287 -7.12 22.89 3.71
CA GLU A 287 -6.05 22.05 3.19
C GLU A 287 -6.56 20.61 2.95
N VAL A 288 -5.81 19.86 2.15
CA VAL A 288 -6.06 18.45 1.86
C VAL A 288 -4.84 17.67 2.33
N THR A 289 -5.05 16.51 2.93
CA THR A 289 -3.98 15.60 3.37
C THR A 289 -3.13 15.11 2.19
N ASP A 290 -1.96 14.54 2.47
CA ASP A 290 -1.38 13.59 1.52
C ASP A 290 -2.26 12.32 1.43
N LEU A 291 -1.82 11.34 0.64
CA LEU A 291 -2.53 10.09 0.45
C LEU A 291 -2.45 9.20 1.71
N LEU A 292 -3.57 9.07 2.42
CA LEU A 292 -3.71 8.22 3.60
C LEU A 292 -4.09 6.80 3.17
N SER A 293 -3.08 5.96 2.90
CA SER A 293 -3.27 4.63 2.29
C SER A 293 -3.07 3.46 3.25
N SER A 294 -3.69 2.31 2.94
CA SER A 294 -3.35 0.99 3.50
C SER A 294 -2.26 0.26 2.72
N ASP A 295 -1.84 0.75 1.55
CA ASP A 295 -0.90 0.06 0.67
C ASP A 295 0.55 0.46 0.95
N ASP A 296 1.39 -0.46 1.43
CA ASP A 296 2.78 -0.20 1.83
C ASP A 296 3.57 0.67 0.82
N TRP A 297 3.40 0.40 -0.49
CA TRP A 297 4.09 1.12 -1.57
C TRP A 297 3.61 2.57 -1.75
N LYS A 298 2.34 2.87 -1.43
CA LYS A 298 1.78 4.24 -1.45
C LYS A 298 2.13 5.04 -0.20
N ILE A 299 2.33 4.36 0.95
CA ILE A 299 2.79 4.99 2.20
C ILE A 299 4.24 5.48 2.09
N GLY A 300 5.09 4.68 1.44
CA GLY A 300 6.51 4.98 1.22
C GLY A 300 7.42 4.61 2.41
N ILE A 301 8.61 4.12 2.08
CA ILE A 301 9.59 3.60 3.05
C ILE A 301 9.91 4.57 4.20
N PRO A 302 10.14 5.89 3.98
CA PRO A 302 10.50 6.80 5.08
C PRO A 302 9.45 6.84 6.18
N ARG A 303 8.15 6.95 5.83
CA ARG A 303 7.03 6.94 6.79
C ARG A 303 6.92 5.59 7.52
N LEU A 304 7.16 4.48 6.81
CA LEU A 304 7.14 3.13 7.40
C LEU A 304 8.29 2.90 8.41
N ILE A 305 9.49 3.42 8.16
CA ILE A 305 10.61 3.39 9.10
C ILE A 305 10.33 4.28 10.30
N GLU A 306 9.91 5.53 10.07
CA GLU A 306 9.60 6.51 11.12
C GLU A 306 8.53 6.00 12.09
N ALA A 307 7.49 5.34 11.59
CA ALA A 307 6.45 4.72 12.39
C ALA A 307 6.81 3.33 12.97
N GLY A 308 8.04 2.83 12.75
CA GLY A 308 8.53 1.58 13.33
C GLY A 308 7.94 0.30 12.73
N TYR A 309 7.40 0.36 11.51
CA TYR A 309 6.91 -0.83 10.80
C TYR A 309 8.05 -1.73 10.33
N CYS A 310 9.18 -1.12 9.95
CA CYS A 310 10.43 -1.76 9.57
C CYS A 310 11.61 -1.00 10.23
N PRO A 311 12.74 -1.68 10.56
CA PRO A 311 13.88 -1.04 11.22
C PRO A 311 14.77 -0.22 10.27
N ASP A 312 14.78 -0.55 8.97
CA ASP A 312 15.64 0.06 7.95
C ASP A 312 15.06 -0.15 6.55
N GLU A 313 15.60 0.56 5.56
CA GLU A 313 15.13 0.54 4.16
C GLU A 313 15.32 -0.82 3.47
N GLY A 314 16.38 -1.58 3.76
CA GLY A 314 16.60 -2.91 3.19
C GLY A 314 15.60 -3.93 3.72
N THR A 315 15.35 -3.90 5.03
CA THR A 315 14.30 -4.70 5.67
C THR A 315 12.92 -4.28 5.16
N CYS A 316 12.64 -2.98 5.02
CA CYS A 316 11.38 -2.50 4.45
C CYS A 316 11.18 -3.00 3.01
N ASN A 317 12.17 -2.83 2.13
CA ASN A 317 12.12 -3.30 0.74
C ASN A 317 11.89 -4.81 0.62
N THR A 318 12.37 -5.60 1.59
CA THR A 318 12.21 -7.05 1.63
C THR A 318 10.81 -7.45 2.10
N LEU A 319 10.25 -6.77 3.10
CA LEU A 319 8.99 -7.15 3.74
C LEU A 319 7.75 -6.49 3.12
N TRP A 320 7.87 -5.27 2.59
CA TRP A 320 6.73 -4.54 2.06
C TRP A 320 6.15 -5.19 0.81
N ASN A 321 4.89 -4.90 0.54
CA ASN A 321 4.34 -5.05 -0.79
C ASN A 321 4.87 -3.90 -1.67
N SER A 322 5.63 -4.21 -2.71
CA SER A 322 6.14 -3.20 -3.66
C SER A 322 5.11 -2.74 -4.69
N GLY A 323 3.91 -3.32 -4.68
CA GLY A 323 2.93 -3.22 -5.77
C GLY A 323 3.28 -4.07 -7.00
N VAL A 324 4.50 -4.62 -7.07
CA VAL A 324 5.02 -5.40 -8.21
C VAL A 324 5.10 -6.89 -7.85
N PHE A 325 4.49 -7.74 -8.68
CA PHE A 325 4.48 -9.19 -8.48
C PHE A 325 5.89 -9.77 -8.41
N GLY A 326 6.19 -10.52 -7.33
CA GLY A 326 7.49 -11.17 -7.11
C GLY A 326 8.59 -10.24 -6.56
N VAL A 327 8.27 -9.00 -6.20
CA VAL A 327 9.20 -8.05 -5.59
C VAL A 327 8.71 -7.67 -4.19
N GLY A 328 9.54 -7.98 -3.18
CA GLY A 328 9.12 -7.95 -1.77
C GLY A 328 8.28 -9.18 -1.39
N ASN A 329 8.20 -9.46 -0.09
CA ASN A 329 7.50 -10.63 0.44
C ASN A 329 6.01 -10.38 0.73
N ASN A 330 5.52 -9.14 0.59
CA ASN A 330 4.15 -8.73 0.96
C ASN A 330 3.79 -9.27 2.36
N SER A 331 4.59 -8.90 3.36
CA SER A 331 4.57 -9.48 4.70
C SER A 331 4.86 -8.45 5.80
N LEU A 332 4.73 -7.15 5.51
CA LEU A 332 5.02 -6.08 6.47
C LEU A 332 3.93 -6.01 7.55
N CYS A 333 2.74 -5.48 7.24
CA CYS A 333 1.54 -5.62 8.07
C CYS A 333 0.22 -5.74 7.28
N TRP A 334 0.24 -6.13 5.99
CA TRP A 334 -0.97 -6.45 5.18
C TRP A 334 -2.10 -5.41 5.19
N GLY A 335 -1.78 -4.11 5.25
CA GLY A 335 -2.78 -3.05 5.29
C GLY A 335 -3.30 -2.66 6.67
N HIS A 336 -2.78 -3.26 7.75
CA HIS A 336 -3.04 -2.82 9.13
C HIS A 336 -2.22 -1.56 9.45
N TYR A 337 -2.66 -0.43 8.90
CA TYR A 337 -2.12 0.91 9.10
C TYR A 337 -3.22 1.85 9.54
N SER A 338 -2.93 2.69 10.54
CA SER A 338 -3.81 3.80 10.92
C SER A 338 -3.10 5.13 10.80
N TRP A 339 -3.86 6.15 10.45
CA TRP A 339 -3.39 7.52 10.27
C TRP A 339 -3.99 8.44 11.33
N GLU A 340 -3.24 9.45 11.73
CA GLU A 340 -3.71 10.50 12.64
C GLU A 340 -3.57 11.86 11.96
N VAL A 341 -4.68 12.58 11.83
CA VAL A 341 -4.75 13.91 11.20
C VAL A 341 -5.42 14.88 12.16
N VAL A 342 -4.92 16.12 12.26
CA VAL A 342 -5.55 17.21 13.00
C VAL A 342 -5.73 18.42 12.10
N PHE A 343 -6.98 18.78 11.85
CA PHE A 343 -7.34 20.05 11.21
C PHE A 343 -7.61 21.11 12.28
N GLN A 344 -6.91 22.23 12.20
CA GLN A 344 -7.15 23.40 13.06
C GLN A 344 -7.80 24.53 12.26
N ARG A 345 -8.86 25.10 12.82
CA ARG A 345 -9.48 26.30 12.28
C ARG A 345 -8.57 27.52 12.51
N THR A 346 -8.48 28.42 11.54
CA THR A 346 -7.57 29.58 11.56
C THR A 346 -8.17 30.85 12.18
N TRP A 347 -9.40 30.80 12.70
CA TRP A 347 -10.17 31.95 13.22
C TRP A 347 -11.17 31.62 14.34
#